data_AF-A0A0G4GEZ2-F1
#
_entry.id   AF-A0A0G4GEZ2-F1
#
_cell.length_a   1.000
_cell.length_b   1.000
_cell.length_c   1.000
_cell.angle_alpha   90.00
_cell.angle_beta   90.00
_cell.angle_gamma   90.00
#
_symmetry.space_group_name_H-M   'P 1'
#
loop_
_entity.id
_entity.type
_entity.pdbx_description
1 polymer ?
#
loop_
_entity_poly.entity_id
_entity_poly.type
_entity_poly.pdbx_seq_one_letter_code
_entity_poly.pdbx_strand_id
1 'polypeptide(L)'
;MIRCEVLGDGNDPLGFGFLAAPKILVTAAHIVPDATRTKLGNERLVEIDKRYIIPAYIRNGHPDIAILSLKKEVASFPNQLPIAIRVRPRNTLSCDISTHNRYFGGTVVKVHEETVEGTKMPVWLQLQGTSSQEGDSGSDLTLSGSAAAIVQGLSPHRCPHAGQLPTEHPRAFLYVCPLDSLQHPALFHQIPEDLLPLLKALETLPPSFYRSNSQQTSITRWLSIVKFVPPRRKTPTQETAGGGAAGANGDAAEGACAAEAKPKARDFLCGLGVAFRSRASEPDVGQVVREGLESVSKELESVSKEIKEMFKEMKTEIKTEIKKVTERLDTVTERFDAFDTRFDQVTSRLDKQYEVLTGYPDPDRPPSPQHWATFKGEAKQMLNLTDEKFDDMKIGDLLNDITAVIKRGRADIEQQQLPALVFSKAASE
;
A
#
# COMPACT_ATOMS: atom_id res chain seq x y z
N MET A 1 -14.80 1.06 38.64
CA MET A 1 -13.67 0.96 37.69
C MET A 1 -13.33 2.37 37.24
N ILE A 2 -12.05 2.75 37.17
CA ILE A 2 -11.65 4.08 36.68
C ILE A 2 -11.28 3.94 35.21
N ARG A 3 -12.03 4.61 34.34
CA ARG A 3 -11.81 4.61 32.89
C ARG A 3 -10.99 5.81 32.47
N CYS A 4 -10.22 5.64 31.41
CA CYS A 4 -9.28 6.62 30.92
C CYS A 4 -9.31 6.66 29.39
N GLU A 5 -9.07 7.84 28.82
CA GLU A 5 -8.74 7.97 27.40
C GLU A 5 -7.24 7.71 27.21
N VAL A 6 -6.89 6.98 26.16
CA VAL A 6 -5.49 6.74 25.76
C VAL A 6 -5.18 7.70 24.62
N LEU A 7 -4.12 8.49 24.80
CA LEU A 7 -3.78 9.60 23.94
C LEU A 7 -2.42 9.38 23.28
N GLY A 8 -2.33 9.76 22.01
CA GLY A 8 -1.11 9.77 21.25
C GLY A 8 -0.32 11.07 21.39
N ASP A 9 0.65 11.25 20.50
CA ASP A 9 1.30 12.54 20.31
C ASP A 9 0.27 13.61 19.94
N GLY A 10 0.51 14.85 20.37
CA GLY A 10 -0.46 15.94 20.17
C GLY A 10 -1.73 15.87 21.04
N ASN A 11 -1.88 14.84 21.87
CA ASN A 11 -3.12 14.50 22.61
C ASN A 11 -4.26 14.00 21.71
N ASP A 12 -3.94 13.42 20.55
CA ASP A 12 -4.95 12.80 19.70
C ASP A 12 -5.53 11.55 20.37
N PRO A 13 -6.87 11.37 20.41
CA PRO A 13 -7.49 10.22 21.04
C PRO A 13 -7.25 8.96 20.21
N LEU A 14 -6.61 7.96 20.80
CA LEU A 14 -6.36 6.66 20.17
C LEU A 14 -7.41 5.62 20.55
N GLY A 15 -7.91 5.71 21.78
CA GLY A 15 -8.88 4.77 22.33
C GLY A 15 -9.11 4.99 23.81
N PHE A 16 -9.53 3.93 24.48
CA PHE A 16 -9.85 3.91 25.90
C PHE A 16 -9.05 2.83 26.64
N GLY A 17 -9.09 2.90 27.95
CA GLY A 17 -8.61 1.86 28.83
C GLY A 17 -9.21 2.01 30.21
N PHE A 18 -8.86 1.08 31.10
CA PHE A 18 -9.27 1.17 32.49
C PHE A 18 -8.12 0.82 33.43
N LEU A 19 -8.10 1.46 34.60
CA LEU A 19 -7.11 1.16 35.62
C LEU A 19 -7.41 -0.17 36.30
N ALA A 20 -6.48 -1.10 36.17
CA ALA A 20 -6.46 -2.36 36.90
C ALA A 20 -5.75 -2.24 38.26
N ALA A 21 -4.85 -1.26 38.40
CA ALA A 21 -4.15 -0.94 39.65
C ALA A 21 -3.72 0.54 39.68
N PRO A 22 -3.20 1.07 40.82
CA PRO A 22 -2.82 2.48 40.98
C PRO A 22 -1.89 3.07 39.90
N LYS A 23 -1.13 2.23 39.21
CA LYS A 23 -0.22 2.61 38.11
C LYS A 23 -0.39 1.73 36.86
N ILE A 24 -1.41 0.88 36.83
CA ILE A 24 -1.56 -0.12 35.77
C ILE A 24 -2.86 0.12 35.03
N LEU A 25 -2.74 0.39 33.74
CA LEU A 25 -3.84 0.62 32.80
C LEU A 25 -3.90 -0.56 31.83
N VAL A 26 -5.10 -1.07 31.54
CA VAL A 26 -5.36 -2.11 30.55
C VAL A 26 -6.06 -1.49 29.35
N THR A 27 -5.62 -1.84 28.15
CA THR A 27 -6.16 -1.33 26.87
C THR A 27 -5.93 -2.32 25.72
N ALA A 28 -6.34 -1.99 24.50
CA ALA A 28 -6.07 -2.78 23.29
C ALA A 28 -4.60 -2.66 22.88
N ALA A 29 -4.01 -3.73 22.32
CA ALA A 29 -2.60 -3.75 21.95
C ALA A 29 -2.29 -2.89 20.73
N HIS A 30 -3.19 -2.84 19.75
CA HIS A 30 -2.95 -2.10 18.50
C HIS A 30 -2.77 -0.57 18.69
N ILE A 31 -3.30 0.02 19.78
CA ILE A 31 -3.13 1.47 20.05
C ILE A 31 -1.85 1.80 20.84
N VAL A 32 -1.19 0.78 21.38
CA VAL A 32 -0.02 0.95 22.27
C VAL A 32 1.19 1.62 21.60
N PRO A 33 1.53 1.34 20.33
CA PRO A 33 2.69 1.95 19.70
C PRO A 33 2.64 3.48 19.68
N ASP A 34 1.43 4.04 19.57
CA ASP A 34 1.22 5.48 19.53
C ASP A 34 0.90 6.09 20.91
N ALA A 35 0.57 5.28 21.91
CA ALA A 35 0.14 5.75 23.21
C ALA A 35 1.30 6.42 23.97
N THR A 36 1.16 7.71 24.31
CA THR A 36 2.14 8.46 25.11
C THR A 36 1.60 8.90 26.46
N ARG A 37 0.31 9.18 26.53
CA ARG A 37 -0.37 9.71 27.72
C ARG A 37 -1.72 9.04 27.91
N THR A 38 -2.25 9.15 29.11
CA THR A 38 -3.64 8.83 29.40
C THR A 38 -4.30 9.96 30.16
N LYS A 39 -5.58 10.21 29.87
CA LYS A 39 -6.40 11.21 30.54
C LYS A 39 -7.39 10.51 31.46
N LEU A 40 -7.31 10.82 32.75
CA LEU A 40 -8.20 10.30 33.78
C LEU A 40 -9.22 11.35 34.18
N GLY A 41 -10.50 11.08 33.91
CA GLY A 41 -11.58 12.04 34.14
C GLY A 41 -11.36 13.35 33.39
N ASN A 42 -11.70 14.47 34.01
CA ASN A 42 -11.76 15.74 33.30
C ASN A 42 -10.39 16.40 33.05
N GLU A 43 -9.36 16.16 33.87
CA GLU A 43 -8.18 17.05 33.86
C GLU A 43 -6.82 16.39 34.09
N ARG A 44 -6.76 15.11 34.51
CA ARG A 44 -5.49 14.51 34.89
C ARG A 44 -4.83 13.77 33.73
N LEU A 45 -3.88 14.43 33.06
CA LEU A 45 -2.98 13.79 32.11
C LEU A 45 -1.82 13.11 32.83
N VAL A 46 -1.54 11.88 32.44
CA VAL A 46 -0.50 11.04 33.05
C VAL A 46 0.29 10.35 31.95
N GLU A 47 1.61 10.49 32.03
CA GLU A 47 2.52 9.88 31.06
C GLU A 47 2.60 8.36 31.26
N ILE A 48 2.66 7.66 30.13
CA ILE A 48 2.95 6.23 30.08
C ILE A 48 4.47 6.06 30.31
N ASP A 49 4.80 5.09 31.15
CA ASP A 49 6.18 4.71 31.51
C ASP A 49 6.65 3.51 30.69
N LYS A 50 5.89 2.41 30.73
CA LYS A 50 6.24 1.14 30.08
C LYS A 50 5.01 0.52 29.44
N ARG A 51 5.25 -0.26 28.38
CA ARG A 51 4.22 -0.88 27.54
C ARG A 51 4.46 -2.38 27.51
N TYR A 52 3.42 -3.17 27.71
CA TYR A 52 3.52 -4.62 27.71
C TYR A 52 2.44 -5.26 26.85
N ILE A 53 2.83 -6.23 26.04
CA ILE A 53 1.93 -7.01 25.17
C ILE A 53 2.24 -8.50 25.28
N ILE A 54 1.31 -9.34 24.83
CA ILE A 54 1.55 -10.77 24.67
C ILE A 54 2.23 -10.96 23.30
N PRO A 55 3.44 -11.56 23.20
CA PRO A 55 4.18 -11.65 21.94
C PRO A 55 3.42 -12.34 20.80
N ALA A 56 2.48 -13.24 21.12
CA ALA A 56 1.59 -13.87 20.13
C ALA A 56 0.78 -12.85 19.31
N TYR A 57 0.51 -11.66 19.88
CA TYR A 57 -0.16 -10.55 19.20
C TYR A 57 0.54 -10.15 17.90
N ILE A 58 1.88 -10.12 17.87
CA ILE A 58 2.66 -9.71 16.69
C ILE A 58 2.37 -10.63 15.50
N ARG A 59 2.18 -11.92 15.76
CA ARG A 59 1.99 -12.91 14.70
C ARG A 59 0.54 -13.03 14.28
N ASN A 60 -0.37 -13.01 15.25
CA ASN A 60 -1.76 -13.41 15.05
C ASN A 60 -2.74 -12.22 15.09
N GLY A 61 -2.28 -11.04 15.52
CA GLY A 61 -3.14 -9.91 15.90
C GLY A 61 -3.95 -10.17 17.19
N HIS A 62 -3.74 -11.30 17.86
CA HIS A 62 -4.49 -11.70 19.04
C HIS A 62 -3.59 -12.44 20.06
N PRO A 63 -3.90 -12.37 21.37
CA PRO A 63 -4.92 -11.50 21.97
C PRO A 63 -4.55 -10.02 21.84
N ASP A 64 -5.51 -9.20 21.43
CA ASP A 64 -5.33 -7.73 21.27
C ASP A 64 -5.57 -7.04 22.60
N ILE A 65 -4.61 -7.23 23.51
CA ILE A 65 -4.61 -6.68 24.87
C ILE A 65 -3.21 -6.26 25.28
N ALA A 66 -3.15 -5.13 25.98
CA ALA A 66 -1.93 -4.59 26.50
C ALA A 66 -2.09 -4.06 27.93
N ILE A 67 -0.95 -3.99 28.59
CA ILE A 67 -0.80 -3.38 29.90
C ILE A 67 0.13 -2.17 29.74
N LEU A 68 -0.27 -1.04 30.31
CA LEU A 68 0.51 0.19 30.36
C LEU A 68 0.84 0.51 31.82
N SER A 69 2.11 0.71 32.11
CA SER A 69 2.57 1.27 33.39
C SER A 69 2.57 2.79 33.30
N LEU A 70 2.12 3.47 34.35
CA LEU A 70 2.06 4.93 34.44
C LEU A 70 3.21 5.48 35.27
N LYS A 71 3.79 6.62 34.87
CA LYS A 71 4.91 7.26 35.60
C LYS A 71 4.55 7.72 37.01
N LYS A 72 3.27 7.99 37.27
CA LYS A 72 2.76 8.47 38.56
C LYS A 72 1.58 7.63 39.01
N GLU A 73 1.45 7.48 40.33
CA GLU A 73 0.28 6.86 40.93
C GLU A 73 -0.94 7.75 40.79
N VAL A 74 -2.04 7.19 40.29
CA VAL A 74 -3.21 7.97 39.90
C VAL A 74 -4.41 7.80 40.82
N ALA A 75 -4.52 6.68 41.52
CA ALA A 75 -5.62 6.41 42.43
C ALA A 75 -5.24 5.35 43.46
N SER A 76 -5.78 5.48 44.68
CA SER A 76 -5.79 4.38 45.64
C SER A 76 -7.00 3.48 45.36
N PHE A 77 -6.78 2.20 45.12
CA PHE A 77 -7.87 1.22 44.95
C PHE A 77 -8.16 0.56 46.31
N PRO A 78 -9.34 0.77 46.91
CA PRO A 78 -9.66 0.12 48.19
C PRO A 78 -9.82 -1.40 48.03
N ASN A 79 -10.19 -1.87 46.84
CA ASN A 79 -10.41 -3.28 46.51
C ASN A 79 -9.79 -3.62 45.15
N GLN A 80 -9.44 -4.90 44.96
CA GLN A 80 -9.02 -5.44 43.67
C GLN A 80 -10.12 -5.26 42.62
N LEU A 81 -9.73 -4.99 41.37
CA LEU A 81 -10.70 -4.89 40.29
C LEU A 81 -11.33 -6.27 40.05
N PRO A 82 -12.67 -6.41 40.13
CA PRO A 82 -13.31 -7.68 39.85
C PRO A 82 -13.24 -7.96 38.35
N ILE A 83 -12.54 -9.03 37.99
CA ILE A 83 -12.47 -9.53 36.61
C ILE A 83 -13.33 -10.79 36.50
N ALA A 84 -14.30 -10.74 35.59
CA ALA A 84 -15.03 -11.90 35.14
C ALA A 84 -14.13 -12.74 34.23
N ILE A 85 -14.02 -14.01 34.56
CA ILE A 85 -13.16 -14.97 33.85
C ILE A 85 -14.06 -16.07 33.27
N ARG A 86 -13.56 -16.81 32.28
CA ARG A 86 -14.28 -17.90 31.63
C ARG A 86 -15.61 -17.43 31.02
N VAL A 87 -15.56 -16.33 30.28
CA VAL A 87 -16.71 -15.86 29.51
C VAL A 87 -17.11 -16.93 28.49
N ARG A 88 -18.40 -17.27 28.43
CA ARG A 88 -18.97 -18.35 27.62
C ARG A 88 -19.97 -17.82 26.60
N PRO A 89 -20.30 -18.63 25.57
CA PRO A 89 -21.45 -18.34 24.73
C PRO A 89 -22.70 -18.12 25.58
N ARG A 90 -23.56 -17.19 25.15
CA ARG A 90 -24.77 -16.70 25.82
C ARG A 90 -24.56 -15.73 26.98
N ASN A 91 -23.33 -15.49 27.45
CA ASN A 91 -23.11 -14.36 28.35
C ASN A 91 -23.38 -13.04 27.61
N THR A 92 -24.07 -12.11 28.27
CA THR A 92 -24.30 -10.76 27.74
C THR A 92 -23.24 -9.83 28.32
N LEU A 93 -22.50 -9.18 27.43
CA LEU A 93 -21.51 -8.18 27.78
C LEU A 93 -22.03 -6.80 27.37
N SER A 94 -21.81 -5.80 28.20
CA SER A 94 -22.24 -4.43 27.94
C SER A 94 -21.18 -3.42 28.36
N CYS A 95 -21.04 -2.35 27.58
CA CYS A 95 -20.26 -1.18 27.97
C CYS A 95 -21.04 -0.32 28.98
N ASP A 96 -20.34 0.55 29.68
CA ASP A 96 -20.95 1.58 30.51
C ASP A 96 -21.22 2.83 29.67
N ILE A 97 -22.49 3.20 29.56
CA ILE A 97 -22.98 4.31 28.72
C ILE A 97 -22.43 5.65 29.21
N SER A 98 -22.09 5.77 30.50
CA SER A 98 -21.56 7.02 31.08
C SER A 98 -20.26 7.49 30.43
N THR A 99 -19.50 6.57 29.82
CA THR A 99 -18.18 6.87 29.24
C THR A 99 -18.28 7.19 27.75
N HIS A 100 -19.13 6.49 27.00
CA HIS A 100 -19.17 6.59 25.54
C HIS A 100 -20.36 7.40 25.01
N ASN A 101 -21.27 7.86 25.88
CA ASN A 101 -22.58 8.43 25.50
C ASN A 101 -23.39 7.52 24.55
N ARG A 102 -23.02 6.24 24.46
CA ARG A 102 -23.63 5.22 23.61
C ARG A 102 -23.51 3.86 24.26
N TYR A 103 -24.37 2.95 23.82
CA TYR A 103 -24.34 1.55 24.21
C TYR A 103 -23.70 0.72 23.10
N PHE A 104 -22.70 -0.09 23.45
CA PHE A 104 -22.21 -1.19 22.63
C PHE A 104 -21.97 -2.44 23.50
N GLY A 105 -22.02 -3.59 22.86
CA GLY A 105 -22.03 -4.88 23.54
C GLY A 105 -23.05 -5.83 22.92
N GLY A 106 -23.26 -6.97 23.55
CA GLY A 106 -24.14 -8.00 23.03
C GLY A 106 -23.92 -9.34 23.69
N THR A 107 -24.55 -10.35 23.10
CA THR A 107 -24.45 -11.72 23.59
C THR A 107 -23.28 -12.42 22.91
N VAL A 108 -22.40 -13.03 23.70
CA VAL A 108 -21.29 -13.83 23.20
C VAL A 108 -21.84 -15.00 22.40
N VAL A 109 -21.48 -15.08 21.12
CA VAL A 109 -21.89 -16.18 20.23
C VAL A 109 -20.76 -17.19 20.03
N LYS A 110 -19.50 -16.73 20.09
CA LYS A 110 -18.32 -17.57 19.87
C LYS A 110 -17.18 -17.13 20.79
N VAL A 111 -16.46 -18.13 21.28
CA VAL A 111 -15.22 -17.99 22.06
C VAL A 111 -14.13 -18.69 21.26
N HIS A 112 -13.04 -18.00 20.97
CA HIS A 112 -11.88 -18.59 20.30
C HIS A 112 -10.74 -18.76 21.29
N GLU A 113 -10.21 -19.97 21.38
CA GLU A 113 -9.13 -20.34 22.31
C GLU A 113 -7.86 -20.70 21.55
N GLU A 114 -6.72 -20.27 22.07
CA GLU A 114 -5.40 -20.63 21.56
C GLU A 114 -4.47 -21.05 22.71
N THR A 115 -3.42 -21.79 22.36
CA THR A 115 -2.36 -22.13 23.32
C THR A 115 -1.21 -21.14 23.13
N VAL A 116 -1.08 -20.21 24.08
CA VAL A 116 -0.03 -19.19 24.11
C VAL A 116 0.99 -19.60 25.15
N GLU A 117 2.21 -19.92 24.70
CA GLU A 117 3.32 -20.35 25.56
C GLU A 117 2.96 -21.50 26.51
N GLY A 118 2.21 -22.48 26.00
CA GLY A 118 1.75 -23.65 26.77
C GLY A 118 0.50 -23.39 27.62
N THR A 119 0.00 -22.16 27.68
CA THR A 119 -1.24 -21.82 28.40
C THR A 119 -2.40 -21.72 27.42
N LYS A 120 -3.41 -22.57 27.59
CA LYS A 120 -4.65 -22.51 26.80
C LYS A 120 -5.57 -21.44 27.38
N MET A 121 -5.91 -20.43 26.59
CA MET A 121 -6.79 -19.33 27.02
C MET A 121 -7.66 -18.81 25.87
N PRO A 122 -8.79 -18.15 26.18
CA PRO A 122 -9.55 -17.45 25.15
C PRO A 122 -8.77 -16.21 24.72
N VAL A 123 -8.68 -15.96 23.41
CA VAL A 123 -7.90 -14.84 22.84
C VAL A 123 -8.79 -13.80 22.14
N TRP A 124 -10.01 -14.17 21.76
CA TRP A 124 -11.06 -13.24 21.33
C TRP A 124 -12.46 -13.85 21.50
N LEU A 125 -13.46 -12.98 21.63
CA LEU A 125 -14.87 -13.30 21.67
C LEU A 125 -15.58 -12.61 20.52
N GLN A 126 -16.58 -13.26 19.91
CA GLN A 126 -17.52 -12.63 18.99
C GLN A 126 -18.85 -12.45 19.68
N LEU A 127 -19.36 -11.22 19.66
CA LEU A 127 -20.62 -10.80 20.24
C LEU A 127 -21.59 -10.46 19.12
N GLN A 128 -22.84 -10.86 19.32
CA GLN A 128 -23.97 -10.43 18.50
C GLN A 128 -24.72 -9.33 19.25
N GLY A 129 -24.76 -8.12 18.70
CA GLY A 129 -25.38 -6.98 19.35
C GLY A 129 -25.07 -5.65 18.65
N THR A 130 -24.84 -4.61 19.44
CA THR A 130 -24.51 -3.28 18.94
C THR A 130 -23.00 -3.18 18.75
N SER A 131 -22.57 -2.81 17.53
CA SER A 131 -21.16 -2.64 17.19
C SER A 131 -20.54 -1.44 17.89
N SER A 132 -19.23 -1.51 18.12
CA SER A 132 -18.39 -0.36 18.43
C SER A 132 -18.27 0.58 17.23
N GLN A 133 -17.70 1.76 17.44
CA GLN A 133 -17.18 2.60 16.35
C GLN A 133 -15.67 2.83 16.52
N GLU A 134 -15.08 3.51 15.55
CA GLU A 134 -13.71 4.01 15.67
C GLU A 134 -13.54 4.82 16.96
N GLY A 135 -12.39 4.65 17.61
CA GLY A 135 -12.08 5.23 18.90
C GLY A 135 -12.57 4.41 20.11
N ASP A 136 -13.42 3.38 19.96
CA ASP A 136 -13.82 2.52 21.10
C ASP A 136 -12.76 1.50 21.52
N SER A 137 -11.66 1.36 20.78
CA SER A 137 -10.60 0.40 21.08
C SER A 137 -10.14 0.51 22.53
N GLY A 138 -10.05 -0.62 23.23
CA GLY A 138 -9.64 -0.71 24.63
C GLY A 138 -10.73 -0.41 25.67
N SER A 139 -11.95 -0.06 25.26
CA SER A 139 -13.09 0.13 26.18
C SER A 139 -13.47 -1.17 26.88
N ASP A 140 -13.77 -1.12 28.18
CA ASP A 140 -14.21 -2.30 28.93
C ASP A 140 -15.65 -2.70 28.59
N LEU A 141 -15.87 -4.01 28.51
CA LEU A 141 -17.17 -4.62 28.60
C LEU A 141 -17.28 -5.39 29.92
N THR A 142 -18.46 -5.30 30.52
CA THR A 142 -18.74 -5.91 31.83
C THR A 142 -19.67 -7.11 31.72
N LEU A 143 -19.47 -8.09 32.62
CA LEU A 143 -20.36 -9.21 32.87
C LEU A 143 -20.75 -9.16 34.35
N SER A 144 -22.04 -8.98 34.64
CA SER A 144 -22.55 -8.90 36.02
C SER A 144 -21.78 -7.90 36.90
N GLY A 145 -21.44 -6.72 36.34
CA GLY A 145 -20.71 -5.66 37.03
C GLY A 145 -19.19 -5.85 37.15
N SER A 146 -18.64 -6.97 36.67
CA SER A 146 -17.20 -7.24 36.64
C SER A 146 -16.62 -7.00 35.25
N ALA A 147 -15.37 -6.53 35.15
CA ALA A 147 -14.68 -6.36 33.87
C ALA A 147 -14.51 -7.73 33.19
N ALA A 148 -14.93 -7.90 31.95
CA ALA A 148 -14.92 -9.21 31.28
C ALA A 148 -14.08 -9.23 30.01
N ALA A 149 -14.13 -8.14 29.24
CA ALA A 149 -13.42 -8.02 27.97
C ALA A 149 -13.07 -6.57 27.67
N ILE A 150 -12.22 -6.34 26.67
CA ILE A 150 -11.97 -5.04 26.06
C ILE A 150 -12.30 -5.06 24.57
N VAL A 151 -12.79 -3.95 24.05
CA VAL A 151 -13.05 -3.79 22.61
C VAL A 151 -11.74 -3.81 21.83
N GLN A 152 -11.63 -4.66 20.80
CA GLN A 152 -10.46 -4.72 19.91
C GLN A 152 -10.50 -3.65 18.79
N GLY A 153 -11.58 -2.88 18.69
CA GLY A 153 -11.87 -1.94 17.61
C GLY A 153 -13.04 -2.40 16.74
N LEU A 154 -13.29 -1.71 15.63
CA LEU A 154 -14.26 -2.15 14.62
C LEU A 154 -13.84 -3.53 14.11
N SER A 155 -14.80 -4.47 14.08
CA SER A 155 -14.65 -5.90 13.79
C SER A 155 -13.29 -6.31 13.17
N PRO A 156 -12.41 -7.01 13.91
CA PRO A 156 -11.14 -7.53 13.46
C PRO A 156 -11.40 -8.55 12.38
N HIS A 157 -11.26 -8.10 11.15
CA HIS A 157 -10.96 -9.02 10.08
C HIS A 157 -9.61 -8.62 9.47
N ARG A 158 -8.56 -8.95 10.24
CA ARG A 158 -7.36 -9.56 9.64
C ARG A 158 -7.63 -10.96 9.03
N CYS A 159 -8.91 -11.32 8.78
CA CYS A 159 -9.41 -12.61 8.32
C CYS A 159 -10.35 -12.42 7.11
N PRO A 160 -10.08 -13.01 5.94
CA PRO A 160 -10.66 -12.62 4.65
C PRO A 160 -12.08 -13.12 4.33
N HIS A 161 -12.83 -13.66 5.28
CA HIS A 161 -14.20 -14.11 4.99
C HIS A 161 -15.27 -13.04 5.22
N ALA A 162 -14.87 -11.81 5.53
CA ALA A 162 -15.76 -10.65 5.62
C ALA A 162 -15.44 -9.56 4.59
N GLY A 163 -14.91 -9.94 3.42
CA GLY A 163 -14.56 -9.04 2.31
C GLY A 163 -15.75 -8.35 1.62
N GLN A 164 -16.96 -8.59 2.10
CA GLN A 164 -18.06 -7.65 1.97
C GLN A 164 -18.49 -7.36 3.39
N LEU A 165 -18.48 -6.09 3.83
CA LEU A 165 -19.56 -5.64 4.69
C LEU A 165 -20.81 -5.99 3.88
N PRO A 166 -21.56 -7.04 4.23
CA PRO A 166 -22.85 -7.14 3.61
C PRO A 166 -23.54 -5.90 4.16
N THR A 167 -23.91 -4.99 3.26
CA THR A 167 -24.82 -3.88 3.55
C THR A 167 -26.12 -4.38 4.20
N GLU A 168 -26.28 -5.71 4.31
CA GLU A 168 -27.39 -6.43 4.89
C GLU A 168 -26.94 -7.63 5.75
N HIS A 169 -25.85 -7.59 6.53
CA HIS A 169 -25.77 -8.56 7.63
C HIS A 169 -26.79 -8.08 8.69
N PRO A 170 -27.92 -8.77 8.93
CA PRO A 170 -29.01 -8.24 9.75
C PRO A 170 -28.62 -8.04 11.23
N ARG A 171 -27.39 -8.39 11.61
CA ARG A 171 -26.87 -8.29 12.98
C ARG A 171 -25.40 -7.92 12.93
N ALA A 172 -25.05 -6.78 13.52
CA ALA A 172 -23.67 -6.37 13.66
C ALA A 172 -22.95 -7.32 14.63
N PHE A 173 -21.74 -7.76 14.25
CA PHE A 173 -20.84 -8.46 15.16
C PHE A 173 -19.84 -7.47 15.75
N LEU A 174 -19.54 -7.68 17.03
CA LEU A 174 -18.49 -6.99 17.76
C LEU A 174 -17.49 -8.04 18.22
N TYR A 175 -16.19 -7.75 18.11
CA TYR A 175 -15.18 -8.64 18.64
C TYR A 175 -14.41 -7.94 19.75
N VAL A 176 -14.14 -8.71 20.80
CA VAL A 176 -13.52 -8.22 22.02
C VAL A 176 -12.46 -9.19 22.51
N CYS A 177 -11.44 -8.67 23.19
CA CYS A 177 -10.43 -9.47 23.84
C CYS A 177 -10.91 -9.80 25.26
N PRO A 178 -11.09 -11.08 25.63
CA PRO A 178 -11.39 -11.45 27.00
C PRO A 178 -10.22 -11.11 27.93
N LEU A 179 -10.51 -10.82 29.19
CA LEU A 179 -9.51 -10.46 30.19
C LEU A 179 -8.84 -11.65 30.88
N ASP A 180 -9.16 -12.89 30.47
CA ASP A 180 -8.59 -14.13 31.04
C ASP A 180 -7.05 -14.16 31.00
N SER A 181 -6.42 -13.52 30.01
CA SER A 181 -4.96 -13.47 29.91
C SER A 181 -4.30 -12.72 31.08
N LEU A 182 -5.03 -11.82 31.75
CA LEU A 182 -4.55 -11.12 32.94
C LEU A 182 -4.31 -12.05 34.14
N GLN A 183 -4.86 -13.28 34.12
CA GLN A 183 -4.53 -14.32 35.12
C GLN A 183 -3.09 -14.84 34.99
N HIS A 184 -2.46 -14.58 33.86
CA HIS A 184 -1.13 -15.06 33.52
C HIS A 184 -0.22 -13.88 33.17
N PRO A 185 0.08 -13.00 34.15
CA PRO A 185 0.84 -11.78 33.88
C PRO A 185 2.25 -12.07 33.32
N ALA A 186 2.80 -13.26 33.54
CA ALA A 186 4.07 -13.71 32.97
C ALA A 186 4.08 -13.82 31.43
N LEU A 187 2.90 -13.77 30.77
CA LEU A 187 2.77 -13.77 29.32
C LEU A 187 2.94 -12.38 28.69
N PHE A 188 2.95 -11.33 29.50
CA PHE A 188 3.13 -9.96 29.03
C PHE A 188 4.61 -9.61 29.03
N HIS A 189 5.10 -9.16 27.87
CA HIS A 189 6.49 -8.77 27.65
C HIS A 189 6.56 -7.27 27.42
N GLN A 190 7.58 -6.63 28.01
CA GLN A 190 7.81 -5.21 27.80
C GLN A 190 8.23 -4.99 26.34
N ILE A 191 7.64 -3.99 25.71
CA ILE A 191 8.06 -3.50 24.40
C ILE A 191 9.22 -2.53 24.64
N PRO A 192 10.44 -2.80 24.12
CA PRO A 192 11.50 -1.81 24.08
C PRO A 192 11.09 -0.57 23.27
N GLU A 193 11.43 0.63 23.72
CA GLU A 193 10.99 1.89 23.08
C GLU A 193 11.44 2.01 21.62
N ASP A 194 12.61 1.45 21.28
CA ASP A 194 13.14 1.38 19.92
C ASP A 194 12.33 0.47 18.99
N LEU A 195 11.45 -0.38 19.52
CA LEU A 195 10.51 -1.20 18.73
C LEU A 195 9.20 -0.49 18.38
N LEU A 196 8.86 0.61 19.06
CA LEU A 196 7.56 1.26 18.86
C LEU A 196 7.32 1.72 17.42
N PRO A 197 8.30 2.32 16.71
CA PRO A 197 8.12 2.69 15.30
C PRO A 197 7.82 1.49 14.40
N LEU A 198 8.49 0.35 14.63
CA LEU A 198 8.22 -0.87 13.88
C LEU A 198 6.84 -1.43 14.17
N LEU A 199 6.42 -1.47 15.44
CA LEU A 199 5.08 -1.93 15.80
C LEU A 199 4.01 -1.04 15.18
N LYS A 200 4.20 0.28 15.21
CA LYS A 200 3.33 1.23 14.52
C LYS A 200 3.24 0.93 13.02
N ALA A 201 4.38 0.69 12.37
CA ALA A 201 4.41 0.34 10.96
C ALA A 201 3.73 -1.01 10.66
N LEU A 202 3.88 -2.02 11.54
CA LEU A 202 3.18 -3.30 11.43
C LEU A 202 1.66 -3.14 11.46
N GLU A 203 1.12 -2.21 12.25
CA GLU A 203 -0.32 -1.97 12.31
C GLU A 203 -0.90 -1.43 11.00
N THR A 204 -0.08 -0.78 10.18
CA THR A 204 -0.47 -0.27 8.85
C THR A 204 -0.49 -1.35 7.77
N LEU A 205 0.06 -2.54 8.04
CA LEU A 205 0.12 -3.62 7.05
C LEU A 205 -1.26 -4.27 6.89
N PRO A 206 -1.62 -4.67 5.66
CA PRO A 206 -2.91 -5.27 5.40
C PRO A 206 -3.05 -6.62 6.11
N PRO A 207 -4.27 -7.03 6.49
CA PRO A 207 -4.63 -8.37 6.94
C PRO A 207 -3.92 -9.54 6.24
N SER A 208 -3.77 -9.44 4.92
CA SER A 208 -3.17 -10.46 4.08
C SER A 208 -1.72 -10.78 4.46
N PHE A 209 -0.99 -9.83 5.04
CA PHE A 209 0.40 -10.02 5.51
C PHE A 209 0.50 -11.11 6.58
N TYR A 210 -0.49 -11.20 7.49
CA TYR A 210 -0.45 -12.10 8.64
C TYR A 210 -0.96 -13.51 8.36
N ARG A 211 -1.56 -13.75 7.18
CA ARG A 211 -2.14 -15.04 6.83
C ARG A 211 -1.08 -16.15 6.79
N SER A 212 -1.45 -17.36 7.18
CA SER A 212 -0.53 -18.50 7.27
C SER A 212 0.14 -18.85 5.93
N ASN A 213 -0.51 -18.59 4.80
CA ASN A 213 0.08 -18.76 3.46
C ASN A 213 1.14 -17.67 3.16
N SER A 214 0.88 -16.43 3.56
CA SER A 214 1.83 -15.33 3.43
C SER A 214 3.06 -15.54 4.31
N GLN A 215 2.91 -16.14 5.50
CA GLN A 215 4.04 -16.44 6.38
C GLN A 215 5.11 -17.35 5.74
N GLN A 216 4.75 -18.18 4.76
CA GLN A 216 5.70 -19.04 4.04
C GLN A 216 6.29 -18.38 2.77
N THR A 217 5.81 -17.19 2.44
CA THR A 217 6.17 -16.43 1.25
C THR A 217 7.29 -15.44 1.60
N SER A 218 8.29 -15.29 0.72
CA SER A 218 9.29 -14.24 0.88
C SER A 218 8.63 -12.86 0.73
N ILE A 219 9.20 -11.85 1.36
CA ILE A 219 8.68 -10.49 1.30
C ILE A 219 8.56 -9.99 -0.14
N THR A 220 9.60 -10.17 -0.96
CA THR A 220 9.57 -9.81 -2.39
C THR A 220 8.43 -10.49 -3.15
N ARG A 221 8.24 -11.79 -2.89
CA ARG A 221 7.17 -12.55 -3.55
C ARG A 221 5.80 -12.07 -3.08
N TRP A 222 5.62 -11.79 -1.79
CA TRP A 222 4.36 -11.27 -1.28
C TRP A 222 4.00 -9.93 -1.92
N LEU A 223 4.95 -8.99 -2.00
CA LEU A 223 4.77 -7.70 -2.69
C LEU A 223 4.35 -7.87 -4.15
N SER A 224 4.93 -8.85 -4.86
CA SER A 224 4.53 -9.16 -6.24
C SER A 224 3.09 -9.69 -6.34
N ILE A 225 2.62 -10.46 -5.36
CA ILE A 225 1.26 -11.02 -5.30
C ILE A 225 0.24 -9.92 -5.05
N VAL A 226 0.52 -9.01 -4.12
CA VAL A 226 -0.37 -7.87 -3.82
C VAL A 226 -0.27 -6.76 -4.88
N LYS A 227 0.43 -6.98 -6.00
CA LYS A 227 0.63 -5.99 -7.08
C LYS A 227 1.20 -4.66 -6.55
N PHE A 228 2.08 -4.72 -5.57
CA PHE A 228 2.80 -3.53 -5.10
C PHE A 228 3.66 -3.00 -6.25
N VAL A 229 3.37 -1.78 -6.69
CA VAL A 229 4.22 -1.06 -7.65
C VAL A 229 5.20 -0.24 -6.82
N PRO A 230 6.48 -0.63 -6.73
CA PRO A 230 7.46 0.17 -6.02
C PRO A 230 7.53 1.57 -6.66
N PRO A 231 7.78 2.62 -5.86
CA PRO A 231 7.94 3.95 -6.42
C PRO A 231 9.08 3.87 -7.44
N ARG A 232 8.83 4.29 -8.69
CA ARG A 232 9.86 4.29 -9.74
C ARG A 232 11.09 4.96 -9.15
N ARG A 233 12.18 4.20 -8.97
CA ARG A 233 13.47 4.80 -8.63
C ARG A 233 13.69 5.85 -9.70
N LYS A 234 13.70 7.14 -9.32
CA LYS A 234 14.24 8.18 -10.18
C LYS A 234 15.68 7.76 -10.39
N THR A 235 15.96 7.09 -11.51
CA THR A 235 17.32 6.90 -11.98
C THR A 235 17.93 8.29 -11.91
N PRO A 236 19.07 8.48 -11.22
CA PRO A 236 19.76 9.74 -11.26
C PRO A 236 19.87 10.08 -12.74
N THR A 237 19.22 11.17 -13.15
CA THR A 237 19.35 11.66 -14.52
C THR A 237 20.84 11.79 -14.72
N GLN A 238 21.44 10.87 -15.49
CA GLN A 238 22.77 11.09 -15.99
C GLN A 238 22.63 12.38 -16.79
N GLU A 239 23.11 13.48 -16.23
CA GLU A 239 23.51 14.64 -17.00
C GLU A 239 24.48 14.10 -18.04
N THR A 240 23.93 13.78 -19.22
CA THR A 240 24.69 13.40 -20.38
C THR A 240 25.43 14.66 -20.81
N ALA A 241 26.69 14.74 -20.38
CA ALA A 241 27.68 15.60 -21.01
C ALA A 241 27.61 15.33 -22.53
N GLY A 242 27.34 16.40 -23.27
CA GLY A 242 27.27 16.37 -24.72
C GLY A 242 28.55 15.82 -25.33
N GLY A 243 28.41 14.76 -26.11
CA GLY A 243 29.46 14.20 -26.95
C GLY A 243 28.83 13.72 -28.24
N GLY A 244 28.88 14.57 -29.27
CA GLY A 244 28.45 14.20 -30.61
C GLY A 244 29.38 13.17 -31.24
N ALA A 245 28.81 12.26 -32.02
CA ALA A 245 29.50 11.59 -33.11
C ALA A 245 28.50 11.04 -34.12
N ALA A 246 28.72 11.41 -35.38
CA ALA A 246 28.06 10.87 -36.55
C ALA A 246 28.44 9.39 -36.78
N GLY A 247 27.54 8.62 -37.39
CA GLY A 247 27.84 7.25 -37.82
C GLY A 247 26.68 6.63 -38.58
N ALA A 248 26.90 6.32 -39.86
CA ALA A 248 25.90 5.94 -40.84
C ALA A 248 25.57 4.44 -40.90
N ASN A 249 24.45 4.16 -41.58
CA ASN A 249 24.13 3.00 -42.42
C ASN A 249 23.69 1.66 -41.79
N GLY A 250 22.59 1.13 -42.35
CA GLY A 250 22.18 -0.27 -42.27
C GLY A 250 20.75 -0.49 -42.78
N ASP A 251 20.65 -0.85 -44.07
CA ASP A 251 19.45 -1.12 -44.86
C ASP A 251 18.63 -2.39 -44.47
N ALA A 252 17.46 -2.49 -45.10
CA ALA A 252 16.62 -3.68 -45.41
C ALA A 252 15.49 -4.00 -44.39
N ALA A 253 14.25 -4.33 -44.76
CA ALA A 253 13.66 -4.73 -46.04
C ALA A 253 12.12 -4.52 -46.03
N GLU A 254 11.57 -4.34 -47.24
CA GLU A 254 10.33 -4.89 -47.82
C GLU A 254 8.99 -4.96 -47.03
N GLY A 255 7.94 -4.43 -47.67
CA GLY A 255 6.55 -4.77 -47.39
C GLY A 255 5.57 -4.02 -48.28
N ALA A 256 5.14 -4.66 -49.37
CA ALA A 256 4.24 -4.16 -50.41
C ALA A 256 2.84 -3.73 -49.91
N CYS A 257 2.20 -2.80 -50.62
CA CYS A 257 0.87 -3.04 -51.21
C CYS A 257 0.43 -1.91 -52.17
N ALA A 258 -0.31 -2.34 -53.18
CA ALA A 258 -0.75 -1.62 -54.36
C ALA A 258 -1.78 -0.51 -54.10
N ALA A 259 -1.83 0.48 -55.01
CA ALA A 259 -3.05 0.81 -55.74
C ALA A 259 -2.74 1.77 -56.92
N GLU A 260 -3.31 1.42 -58.06
CA GLU A 260 -3.12 2.00 -59.38
C GLU A 260 -3.70 3.42 -59.51
N ALA A 261 -2.98 4.29 -60.23
CA ALA A 261 -3.58 5.41 -60.95
C ALA A 261 -2.84 5.60 -62.29
N LYS A 262 -3.52 5.25 -63.38
CA LYS A 262 -3.05 5.41 -64.76
C LYS A 262 -3.05 6.89 -65.16
N PRO A 263 -1.98 7.44 -65.76
CA PRO A 263 -2.11 8.56 -66.68
C PRO A 263 -2.28 8.04 -68.11
N LYS A 264 -3.28 8.58 -68.79
CA LYS A 264 -3.51 8.40 -70.23
C LYS A 264 -2.39 9.12 -71.00
N ALA A 265 -1.40 8.39 -71.49
CA ALA A 265 -0.53 8.84 -72.57
C ALA A 265 -1.15 8.42 -73.90
N ARG A 266 -2.13 9.21 -74.35
CA ARG A 266 -2.63 9.22 -75.72
C ARG A 266 -1.83 10.27 -76.47
N ASP A 267 -1.47 9.96 -77.72
CA ASP A 267 -1.10 10.91 -78.78
C ASP A 267 0.38 11.36 -78.92
N PHE A 268 1.33 10.43 -79.07
CA PHE A 268 2.67 10.78 -79.59
C PHE A 268 3.25 9.86 -80.69
N LEU A 269 2.47 8.95 -81.28
CA LEU A 269 2.94 8.05 -82.35
C LEU A 269 2.00 8.02 -83.57
N CYS A 270 1.72 9.20 -84.14
CA CYS A 270 1.12 9.33 -85.47
C CYS A 270 1.75 10.52 -86.20
N GLY A 271 2.92 10.30 -86.83
CA GLY A 271 3.60 11.37 -87.58
C GLY A 271 4.81 10.97 -88.42
N LEU A 272 5.19 9.69 -88.50
CA LEU A 272 6.33 9.23 -89.30
C LEU A 272 5.85 8.22 -90.36
N GLY A 273 5.08 8.71 -91.32
CA GLY A 273 4.44 7.82 -92.29
C GLY A 273 3.99 8.44 -93.61
N VAL A 274 4.44 9.62 -94.03
CA VAL A 274 4.19 10.09 -95.40
C VAL A 274 5.27 11.10 -95.83
N ALA A 275 6.28 10.67 -96.59
CA ALA A 275 7.00 11.47 -97.60
C ALA A 275 8.21 10.71 -98.17
N PHE A 276 7.98 9.72 -99.05
CA PHE A 276 8.99 9.30 -100.01
C PHE A 276 8.33 9.01 -101.35
N ARG A 277 8.03 10.08 -102.09
CA ARG A 277 7.80 10.03 -103.53
C ARG A 277 7.87 11.45 -104.11
N SER A 278 9.08 11.90 -104.47
CA SER A 278 9.36 12.65 -105.70
C SER A 278 10.85 12.97 -105.80
N ARG A 279 11.35 12.85 -107.03
CA ARG A 279 12.75 12.71 -107.43
C ARG A 279 13.27 14.08 -107.87
N ALA A 280 14.14 14.70 -107.08
CA ALA A 280 15.12 15.71 -107.51
C ALA A 280 16.11 15.97 -106.36
N SER A 281 17.40 15.79 -106.61
CA SER A 281 18.56 15.91 -105.69
C SER A 281 18.43 15.14 -104.37
N GLU A 282 19.05 13.95 -104.29
CA GLU A 282 19.21 13.22 -103.03
C GLU A 282 19.99 14.09 -102.02
N PRO A 283 19.38 14.54 -100.90
CA PRO A 283 20.15 15.02 -99.78
C PRO A 283 20.90 13.82 -99.19
N ASP A 284 22.16 14.02 -98.79
CA ASP A 284 22.93 13.01 -98.09
C ASP A 284 22.15 12.58 -96.83
N VAL A 285 21.59 11.38 -96.86
CA VAL A 285 20.78 10.81 -95.78
C VAL A 285 21.56 10.81 -94.45
N GLY A 286 22.89 10.72 -94.52
CA GLY A 286 23.77 10.83 -93.36
C GLY A 286 23.72 12.20 -92.68
N GLN A 287 23.50 13.28 -93.43
CA GLN A 287 23.41 14.63 -92.89
C GLN A 287 22.08 14.86 -92.16
N VAL A 288 20.95 14.45 -92.77
CA VAL A 288 19.62 14.58 -92.16
C VAL A 288 19.52 13.77 -90.85
N VAL A 289 20.07 12.56 -90.83
CA VAL A 289 20.11 11.73 -89.62
C VAL A 289 20.97 12.36 -88.53
N ARG A 290 22.10 12.98 -88.90
CA ARG A 290 23.00 13.66 -87.93
C ARG A 290 22.35 14.89 -87.32
N GLU A 291 21.71 15.73 -88.12
CA GLU A 291 20.99 16.92 -87.64
C GLU A 291 19.80 16.53 -86.74
N GLY A 292 19.08 15.46 -87.07
CA GLY A 292 18.03 14.90 -86.21
C GLY A 292 18.55 14.39 -84.86
N LEU A 293 19.67 13.67 -84.86
CA LEU A 293 20.33 13.18 -83.63
C LEU A 293 20.84 14.33 -82.76
N GLU A 294 21.42 15.37 -83.35
CA GLU A 294 21.85 16.56 -82.60
C GLU A 294 20.66 17.32 -81.99
N SER A 295 19.54 17.43 -82.71
CA SER A 295 18.31 18.04 -82.20
C SER A 295 17.78 17.27 -80.99
N VAL A 296 17.67 15.94 -81.11
CA VAL A 296 17.21 15.07 -80.00
C VAL A 296 18.17 15.14 -78.81
N SER A 297 19.48 15.18 -79.04
CA SER A 297 20.47 15.31 -77.97
C SER A 297 20.28 16.61 -77.18
N LYS A 298 20.02 17.74 -77.86
CA LYS A 298 19.76 19.03 -77.22
C LYS A 298 18.47 19.02 -76.41
N GLU A 299 17.40 18.41 -76.94
CA GLU A 299 16.14 18.26 -76.19
C GLU A 299 16.33 17.39 -74.95
N LEU A 300 17.08 16.28 -75.07
CA LEU A 300 17.36 15.38 -73.95
C LEU A 300 18.18 16.08 -72.84
N GLU A 301 19.16 16.90 -73.22
CA GLU A 301 19.93 17.73 -72.27
C GLU A 301 19.04 18.75 -71.56
N SER A 302 18.11 19.39 -72.29
CA SER A 302 17.13 20.31 -71.71
C SER A 302 16.22 19.62 -70.70
N VAL A 303 15.64 18.48 -71.07
CA VAL A 303 14.78 17.68 -70.17
C VAL A 303 15.56 17.18 -68.96
N SER A 304 16.81 16.74 -69.13
CA SER A 304 17.67 16.32 -68.02
C SER A 304 17.90 17.45 -67.02
N LYS A 305 18.07 18.69 -67.51
CA LYS A 305 18.23 19.87 -66.66
C LYS A 305 16.95 20.21 -65.89
N GLU A 306 15.80 20.15 -66.55
CA GLU A 306 14.49 20.39 -65.93
C GLU A 306 14.19 19.37 -64.83
N ILE A 307 14.41 18.08 -65.09
CA ILE A 307 14.23 17.01 -64.10
C ILE A 307 15.14 17.25 -62.87
N LYS A 308 16.39 17.68 -63.07
CA LYS A 308 17.31 17.96 -61.96
C LYS A 308 16.83 19.11 -61.07
N GLU A 309 16.29 20.18 -61.66
CA GLU A 309 15.73 21.28 -60.88
C GLU A 309 14.44 20.86 -60.17
N MET A 310 13.55 20.10 -60.81
CA MET A 310 12.37 19.52 -60.15
C MET A 310 12.73 18.65 -58.95
N PHE A 311 13.74 17.77 -59.08
CA PHE A 311 14.20 16.95 -57.96
C PHE A 311 14.77 17.78 -56.82
N LYS A 312 15.42 18.91 -57.13
CA LYS A 312 15.98 19.82 -56.13
C LYS A 312 14.88 20.54 -55.36
N GLU A 313 13.86 21.04 -56.05
CA GLU A 313 12.69 21.67 -55.44
C GLU A 313 11.91 20.67 -54.56
N MET A 314 11.61 19.48 -55.10
CA MET A 314 10.93 18.41 -54.37
C MET A 314 11.70 18.01 -53.10
N LYS A 315 13.03 17.89 -53.18
CA LYS A 315 13.88 17.61 -52.01
C LYS A 315 13.77 18.70 -50.94
N THR A 316 13.67 19.97 -51.33
CA THR A 316 13.51 21.07 -50.37
C THR A 316 12.13 21.10 -49.73
N GLU A 317 11.08 20.78 -50.49
CA GLU A 317 9.70 20.70 -49.97
C GLU A 317 9.56 19.54 -48.98
N ILE A 318 10.02 18.34 -49.35
CA ILE A 318 10.02 17.17 -48.45
C ILE A 318 10.79 17.47 -47.16
N LYS A 319 11.96 18.11 -47.26
CA LYS A 319 12.76 18.49 -46.07
C LYS A 319 12.01 19.47 -45.17
N THR A 320 11.19 20.35 -45.75
CA THR A 320 10.40 21.33 -45.01
C THR A 320 9.21 20.68 -44.32
N GLU A 321 8.50 19.77 -45.00
CA GLU A 321 7.38 19.03 -44.40
C GLU A 321 7.85 18.06 -43.30
N ILE A 322 8.99 17.39 -43.47
CA ILE A 322 9.59 16.56 -42.41
C ILE A 322 9.86 17.38 -41.14
N LYS A 323 10.40 18.60 -41.28
CA LYS A 323 10.62 19.49 -40.13
C LYS A 323 9.31 19.84 -39.42
N LYS A 324 8.27 20.22 -40.15
CA LYS A 324 6.95 20.52 -39.57
C LYS A 324 6.34 19.31 -38.85
N VAL A 325 6.47 18.12 -39.42
CA VAL A 325 5.99 16.88 -38.78
C VAL A 325 6.77 16.60 -37.48
N THR A 326 8.09 16.79 -37.50
CA THR A 326 8.95 16.62 -36.30
C THR A 326 8.52 17.57 -35.18
N GLU A 327 8.36 18.86 -35.48
CA GLU A 327 7.91 19.87 -34.48
C GLU A 327 6.52 19.55 -33.90
N ARG A 328 5.61 19.01 -34.72
CA ARG A 328 4.28 18.57 -34.26
C ARG A 328 4.38 17.34 -33.35
N LEU A 329 5.29 16.41 -33.62
CA LEU A 329 5.51 15.24 -32.78
C LEU A 329 6.12 15.64 -31.43
N ASP A 330 7.09 16.55 -31.41
CA ASP A 330 7.67 17.07 -30.16
C ASP A 330 6.59 17.71 -29.28
N THR A 331 5.71 18.51 -29.87
CA THR A 331 4.56 19.11 -29.17
C THR A 331 3.59 18.05 -28.60
N VAL A 332 3.41 16.92 -29.30
CA VAL A 332 2.55 15.83 -28.82
C VAL A 332 3.21 15.12 -27.62
N THR A 333 4.51 14.88 -27.68
CA THR A 333 5.29 14.29 -26.57
C THR A 333 5.18 15.15 -25.30
N GLU A 334 5.38 16.46 -25.41
CA GLU A 334 5.24 17.39 -24.27
C GLU A 334 3.83 17.34 -23.64
N ARG A 335 2.79 17.19 -24.47
CA ARG A 335 1.41 17.03 -23.97
C ARG A 335 1.21 15.72 -23.22
N PHE A 336 1.81 14.62 -23.68
CA PHE A 336 1.74 13.34 -22.97
C PHE A 336 2.45 13.41 -21.62
N ASP A 337 3.63 14.02 -21.52
CA ASP A 337 4.34 14.23 -20.25
C ASP A 337 3.50 15.07 -19.25
N ALA A 338 2.78 16.08 -19.77
CA ALA A 338 1.86 16.87 -18.96
C ALA A 338 0.62 16.07 -18.50
N PHE A 339 0.13 15.13 -19.32
CA PHE A 339 -0.96 14.23 -18.94
C PHE A 339 -0.52 13.25 -17.83
N ASP A 340 0.65 12.64 -17.95
CA ASP A 340 1.20 11.74 -16.93
C ASP A 340 1.33 12.46 -15.58
N THR A 341 1.87 13.68 -15.60
CA THR A 341 1.97 14.53 -14.39
C THR A 341 0.61 14.79 -13.73
N ARG A 342 -0.44 15.02 -14.53
CA ARG A 342 -1.81 15.23 -14.01
C ARG A 342 -2.41 13.94 -13.47
N PHE A 343 -2.17 12.79 -14.11
CA PHE A 343 -2.62 11.49 -13.63
C PHE A 343 -1.98 11.12 -12.29
N ASP A 344 -0.69 11.40 -12.11
CA ASP A 344 0.00 11.20 -10.83
C ASP A 344 -0.63 12.07 -9.72
N GLN A 345 -0.98 13.33 -10.03
CA GLN A 345 -1.66 14.21 -9.07
C GLN A 345 -3.06 13.74 -8.71
N VAL A 346 -3.85 13.25 -9.68
CA VAL A 346 -5.19 12.70 -9.44
C VAL A 346 -5.12 11.43 -8.59
N THR A 347 -4.21 10.52 -8.92
CA THR A 347 -3.97 9.29 -8.15
C THR A 347 -3.62 9.63 -6.70
N SER A 348 -2.69 10.58 -6.48
CA SER A 348 -2.32 11.01 -5.13
C SER A 348 -3.49 11.64 -4.34
N ARG A 349 -4.37 12.39 -5.01
CA ARG A 349 -5.57 12.96 -4.36
C ARG A 349 -6.59 11.88 -4.01
N LEU A 350 -6.81 10.92 -4.91
CA LEU A 350 -7.70 9.80 -4.65
C LEU A 350 -7.19 8.91 -3.53
N ASP A 351 -5.88 8.67 -3.47
CA ASP A 351 -5.27 7.92 -2.36
C ASP A 351 -5.49 8.62 -1.03
N LYS A 352 -5.24 9.94 -0.95
CA LYS A 352 -5.53 10.72 0.26
C LYS A 352 -7.01 10.73 0.63
N GLN A 353 -7.89 10.93 -0.35
CA GLN A 353 -9.32 10.91 -0.10
C GLN A 353 -9.78 9.54 0.37
N TYR A 354 -9.26 8.46 -0.21
CA TYR A 354 -9.60 7.10 0.18
C TYR A 354 -9.09 6.77 1.58
N GLU A 355 -7.84 7.14 1.92
CA GLU A 355 -7.32 7.03 3.29
C GLU A 355 -8.23 7.74 4.30
N VAL A 356 -8.71 8.95 3.97
CA VAL A 356 -9.66 9.70 4.80
C VAL A 356 -11.05 9.06 4.83
N LEU A 357 -11.52 8.47 3.72
CA LEU A 357 -12.89 7.99 3.59
C LEU A 357 -13.09 6.58 4.16
N THR A 358 -12.11 5.69 3.99
CA THR A 358 -12.29 4.28 4.34
C THR A 358 -11.68 3.90 5.68
N GLY A 359 -10.75 4.70 6.22
CA GLY A 359 -10.05 4.41 7.49
C GLY A 359 -9.30 3.06 7.52
N TYR A 360 -9.39 2.27 6.44
CA TYR A 360 -8.84 0.93 6.32
C TYR A 360 -8.34 0.73 4.87
N PRO A 361 -7.12 0.21 4.70
CA PRO A 361 -6.68 -0.29 3.42
C PRO A 361 -7.58 -1.48 3.04
N ASP A 362 -8.07 -1.48 1.80
CA ASP A 362 -8.61 -2.69 1.17
C ASP A 362 -7.64 -3.85 1.47
N PRO A 363 -8.12 -4.96 2.09
CA PRO A 363 -7.27 -6.04 2.58
C PRO A 363 -6.46 -6.73 1.47
N ASP A 364 -6.86 -6.54 0.22
CA ASP A 364 -6.19 -7.05 -0.97
C ASP A 364 -5.37 -5.96 -1.70
N ARG A 365 -5.43 -4.70 -1.24
CA ARG A 365 -4.61 -3.60 -1.75
C ARG A 365 -3.21 -3.65 -1.11
N PRO A 366 -2.14 -3.46 -1.90
CA PRO A 366 -0.80 -3.43 -1.37
C PRO A 366 -0.62 -2.22 -0.42
N PRO A 367 0.27 -2.30 0.57
CA PRO A 367 0.61 -1.14 1.40
C PRO A 367 1.10 -0.01 0.52
N SER A 368 0.86 1.25 0.92
CA SER A 368 1.38 2.39 0.17
C SER A 368 2.92 2.29 0.08
N PRO A 369 3.54 2.73 -1.03
CA PRO A 369 5.00 2.81 -1.15
C PRO A 369 5.70 3.43 0.05
N GLN A 370 5.08 4.46 0.63
CA GLN A 370 5.61 5.18 1.78
C GLN A 370 5.52 4.34 3.06
N HIS A 371 4.38 3.72 3.35
CA HIS A 371 4.23 2.85 4.53
C HIS A 371 5.16 1.65 4.46
N TRP A 372 5.28 1.04 3.27
CA TRP A 372 6.20 -0.07 3.07
C TRP A 372 7.67 0.32 3.24
N ALA A 373 8.06 1.48 2.71
CA ALA A 373 9.42 1.99 2.87
C ALA A 373 9.77 2.26 4.34
N THR A 374 8.84 2.88 5.09
CA THR A 374 9.00 3.09 6.54
C THR A 374 9.13 1.76 7.27
N PHE A 375 8.20 0.82 7.05
CA PHE A 375 8.26 -0.52 7.65
C PHE A 375 9.58 -1.24 7.39
N LYS A 376 10.01 -1.27 6.12
CA LYS A 376 11.28 -1.88 5.71
C LYS A 376 12.48 -1.21 6.37
N GLY A 377 12.49 0.12 6.46
CA GLY A 377 13.54 0.88 7.14
C GLY A 377 13.67 0.50 8.61
N GLU A 378 12.57 0.56 9.35
CA GLU A 378 12.52 0.25 10.79
C GLU A 378 12.92 -1.22 11.05
N ALA A 379 12.35 -2.16 10.29
CA ALA A 379 12.63 -3.58 10.44
C ALA A 379 14.11 -3.90 10.18
N LYS A 380 14.72 -3.30 9.15
CA LYS A 380 16.14 -3.50 8.85
C LYS A 380 17.05 -2.94 9.94
N GLN A 381 16.78 -1.72 10.39
CA GLN A 381 17.58 -1.08 11.44
C GLN A 381 17.60 -1.93 12.71
N MET A 382 16.42 -2.35 13.14
CA MET A 382 16.23 -3.10 14.37
C MET A 382 16.78 -4.53 14.32
N LEU A 383 16.57 -5.23 13.21
CA LEU A 383 17.02 -6.62 13.03
C LEU A 383 18.43 -6.71 12.45
N ASN A 384 19.09 -5.58 12.21
CA ASN A 384 20.40 -5.47 11.59
C ASN A 384 20.48 -6.27 10.27
N LEU A 385 19.52 -6.01 9.36
CA LEU A 385 19.38 -6.70 8.08
C LEU A 385 19.82 -5.83 6.91
N THR A 386 20.45 -6.44 5.90
CA THR A 386 20.66 -5.81 4.59
C THR A 386 19.35 -5.79 3.78
N ASP A 387 19.31 -5.02 2.68
CA ASP A 387 18.12 -5.00 1.81
C ASP A 387 17.83 -6.38 1.23
N GLU A 388 18.86 -7.08 0.77
CA GLU A 388 18.75 -8.40 0.15
C GLU A 388 18.24 -9.43 1.17
N LYS A 389 18.82 -9.44 2.37
CA LYS A 389 18.40 -10.36 3.43
C LYS A 389 16.95 -10.11 3.84
N PHE A 390 16.53 -8.85 3.92
CA PHE A 390 15.13 -8.52 4.23
C PHE A 390 14.19 -8.97 3.11
N ASP A 391 14.51 -8.65 1.86
CA ASP A 391 13.67 -8.93 0.69
C ASP A 391 13.46 -10.44 0.44
N ASP A 392 14.46 -11.26 0.79
CA ASP A 392 14.41 -12.73 0.69
C ASP A 392 13.81 -13.41 1.93
N MET A 393 13.69 -12.70 3.05
CA MET A 393 13.15 -13.25 4.30
C MET A 393 11.69 -13.66 4.12
N LYS A 394 11.31 -14.80 4.71
CA LYS A 394 9.89 -15.17 4.80
C LYS A 394 9.19 -14.29 5.81
N ILE A 395 7.95 -13.91 5.54
CA ILE A 395 7.16 -13.08 6.47
C ILE A 395 7.07 -13.75 7.86
N GLY A 396 6.90 -15.07 7.90
CA GLY A 396 6.87 -15.81 9.17
C GLY A 396 8.17 -15.70 9.96
N ASP A 397 9.33 -15.73 9.28
CA ASP A 397 10.63 -15.59 9.92
C ASP A 397 10.83 -14.16 10.45
N LEU A 398 10.42 -13.15 9.68
CA LEU A 398 10.42 -11.76 10.12
C LEU A 398 9.60 -11.56 11.40
N LEU A 399 8.36 -12.07 11.42
CA LEU A 399 7.47 -11.99 12.59
C LEU A 399 8.06 -12.74 13.79
N ASN A 400 8.71 -13.89 13.57
CA ASN A 400 9.40 -14.64 14.61
C ASN A 400 10.60 -13.87 15.17
N ASP A 401 11.38 -13.20 14.33
CA ASP A 401 12.53 -12.39 14.75
C ASP A 401 12.09 -11.19 15.59
N ILE A 402 11.03 -10.48 15.17
CA ILE A 402 10.42 -9.38 15.94
C ILE A 402 9.91 -9.91 17.29
N THR A 403 9.19 -11.03 17.27
CA THR A 403 8.71 -11.72 18.48
C THR A 403 9.87 -12.09 19.40
N ALA A 404 11.00 -12.57 18.84
CA ALA A 404 12.18 -12.90 19.61
C ALA A 404 12.81 -11.66 20.26
N VAL A 405 12.82 -10.51 19.58
CA VAL A 405 13.31 -9.26 20.17
C VAL A 405 12.45 -8.83 21.36
N ILE A 406 11.12 -8.88 21.22
CA ILE A 406 10.18 -8.60 22.32
C ILE A 406 10.36 -9.60 23.46
N LYS A 407 10.58 -10.87 23.14
CA LYS A 407 10.89 -11.91 24.13
C LYS A 407 12.24 -11.71 24.83
N ARG A 408 13.22 -11.06 24.20
CA ARG A 408 14.46 -10.64 24.88
C ARG A 408 14.20 -9.44 25.78
N GLY A 409 13.29 -8.55 25.39
CA GLY A 409 12.70 -7.53 26.26
C GLY A 409 11.80 -8.10 27.36
N ARG A 410 11.78 -9.43 27.58
CA ARG A 410 11.15 -10.05 28.74
C ARG A 410 11.69 -9.34 29.96
N ALA A 411 10.80 -8.62 30.60
CA ALA A 411 11.19 -7.71 31.63
C ALA A 411 11.78 -8.51 32.80
N ASP A 412 12.82 -7.93 33.39
CA ASP A 412 12.92 -7.76 34.84
C ASP A 412 11.69 -6.95 35.33
N ILE A 413 10.47 -7.42 35.06
CA ILE A 413 9.41 -7.20 36.03
C ILE A 413 9.88 -8.11 37.14
N GLU A 414 10.67 -7.56 38.05
CA GLU A 414 10.92 -8.22 39.32
C GLU A 414 9.58 -8.80 39.78
N GLN A 415 9.66 -9.99 40.37
CA GLN A 415 8.61 -10.68 41.08
C GLN A 415 7.85 -9.82 42.14
N GLN A 416 8.02 -8.49 42.17
CA GLN A 416 7.50 -7.55 43.15
C GLN A 416 6.27 -6.73 42.71
N GLN A 417 6.08 -6.38 41.41
CA GLN A 417 4.96 -5.48 41.02
C GLN A 417 3.78 -6.14 40.32
N LEU A 418 3.98 -7.22 39.55
CA LEU A 418 2.87 -8.01 39.00
C LEU A 418 2.04 -8.79 40.05
N PRO A 419 2.58 -9.22 41.20
CA PRO A 419 1.73 -9.80 42.25
C PRO A 419 0.71 -8.82 42.80
N ALA A 420 0.86 -7.49 42.60
CA ALA A 420 -0.17 -6.53 42.97
C ALA A 420 -1.41 -6.63 42.07
N LEU A 421 -1.29 -7.25 40.88
CA LEU A 421 -2.42 -7.69 40.06
C LEU A 421 -2.97 -9.04 40.56
N VAL A 422 -3.12 -9.21 41.88
CA VAL A 422 -4.04 -10.26 42.35
C VAL A 422 -5.42 -9.78 41.95
N PHE A 423 -6.01 -10.44 40.96
CA PHE A 423 -7.41 -10.23 40.61
C PHE A 423 -8.25 -11.14 41.48
N SER A 424 -9.22 -10.57 42.20
CA SER A 424 -10.22 -11.36 42.90
C SER A 424 -11.08 -12.05 41.84
N LYS A 425 -11.04 -13.39 41.81
CA LYS A 425 -11.93 -14.17 40.96
C LYS A 425 -13.36 -13.92 41.41
N ALA A 426 -14.14 -13.22 40.59
CA ALA A 426 -15.58 -13.15 40.80
C ALA A 426 -16.15 -14.57 40.64
N ALA A 427 -16.99 -14.99 41.59
CA ALA A 427 -17.74 -16.23 41.44
C ALA A 427 -18.71 -16.04 40.27
N SER A 428 -18.49 -16.77 39.17
CA SER A 428 -19.50 -16.87 38.11
C SER A 428 -20.62 -17.76 38.65
N GLU A 429 -21.74 -17.18 39.07
CA GLU A 429 -22.98 -17.92 39.33
C GLU A 429 -23.55 -18.52 38.05
#